data_AF-A0A158BSE3-F1
#
_entry.id   AF-A0A158BSE3-F1
#
_cell.length_a   1.000
_cell.length_b   1.000
_cell.length_c   1.000
_cell.angle_alpha   90.00
_cell.angle_beta   90.00
_cell.angle_gamma   90.00
#
_symmetry.space_group_name_H-M   'P 1'
#
loop_
_entity.id
_entity.type
_entity.pdbx_description
1 polymer ?
#
loop_
_entity_poly.entity_id
_entity_poly.type
_entity_poly.pdbx_seq_one_letter_code
_entity_poly.pdbx_strand_id
1 'polypeptide(L)'
;MTVILSAYHRGTQDGAHREKAVEDRDDLDGATQSTAGGLVRLASVIAGLAREGVIDTRFGAKLFKRLDKEARRVSAQGGAPLDEDEQSALFGALGELDLALRQRDAASLVEANARLREREEASGKRRKSKKDSDA
;
A
#
# COMPACT_ATOMS: atom_id res chain seq x y z
N MET A 1 23.97 47.99 -35.09
CA MET A 1 23.91 46.63 -35.65
C MET A 1 23.67 45.66 -34.52
N THR A 2 22.62 44.84 -34.67
CA THR A 2 22.27 43.60 -33.96
C THR A 2 21.94 43.66 -32.47
N VAL A 3 20.65 43.44 -32.21
CA VAL A 3 20.02 43.06 -30.94
C VAL A 3 19.96 41.53 -30.91
N ILE A 4 20.33 40.87 -29.80
CA ILE A 4 19.78 39.55 -29.43
C ILE A 4 19.57 39.48 -27.91
N LEU A 5 18.29 39.33 -27.55
CA LEU A 5 17.78 38.89 -26.25
C LEU A 5 18.37 37.53 -25.86
N SER A 6 18.68 37.32 -24.57
CA SER A 6 18.18 36.11 -23.92
C SER A 6 18.03 36.33 -22.42
N ALA A 7 16.78 36.23 -21.98
CA ALA A 7 16.34 36.12 -20.60
C ALA A 7 16.49 34.68 -20.09
N TYR A 8 16.20 34.48 -18.80
CA TYR A 8 16.16 33.22 -18.02
C TYR A 8 17.56 32.73 -17.59
N HIS A 9 17.91 32.70 -16.30
CA HIS A 9 17.23 31.91 -15.28
C HIS A 9 17.35 32.56 -13.89
N ARG A 10 16.26 33.20 -13.44
CA ARG A 10 15.96 33.43 -12.02
C ARG A 10 14.95 32.35 -11.64
N GLY A 11 15.32 31.48 -10.71
CA GLY A 11 14.46 30.39 -10.24
C GLY A 11 14.93 29.88 -8.87
N THR A 12 14.50 30.58 -7.83
CA THR A 12 13.96 30.00 -6.58
C THR A 12 14.62 28.72 -6.07
N GLN A 13 15.64 28.85 -5.22
CA GLN A 13 15.94 27.86 -4.18
C GLN A 13 15.01 28.11 -2.98
N ASP A 14 13.74 27.77 -3.14
CA ASP A 14 12.78 27.65 -2.03
C ASP A 14 12.04 26.34 -2.22
N GLY A 15 12.22 25.38 -1.31
CA GLY A 15 11.41 24.15 -1.30
C GLY A 15 12.08 22.84 -0.89
N ALA A 16 13.30 22.82 -0.36
CA ALA A 16 13.93 21.56 0.10
C ALA A 16 13.73 21.27 1.60
N HIS A 17 12.59 21.66 2.16
CA HIS A 17 12.17 21.24 3.51
C HIS A 17 10.81 20.54 3.42
N ARG A 18 10.78 19.30 3.93
CA ARG A 18 9.64 18.37 4.12
C ARG A 18 9.40 17.32 3.04
N GLU A 19 10.25 16.29 2.98
CA GLU A 19 9.76 14.90 2.84
C GLU A 19 10.81 13.82 3.12
N LYS A 20 11.62 13.94 4.18
CA LYS A 20 12.57 12.86 4.57
C LYS A 20 12.79 12.73 6.08
N ALA A 21 11.76 13.01 6.89
CA ALA A 21 11.89 12.97 8.35
C ALA A 21 10.70 12.30 9.06
N VAL A 22 10.09 11.28 8.45
CA VAL A 22 9.04 10.45 9.10
C VAL A 22 9.38 8.96 9.06
N GLU A 23 10.63 8.58 8.77
CA GLU A 23 11.04 7.17 8.81
C GLU A 23 11.90 6.80 10.03
N ASP A 24 12.21 7.74 10.92
CA ASP A 24 13.12 7.49 12.05
C ASP A 24 12.44 7.84 13.39
N ARG A 25 11.28 7.22 13.62
CA ARG A 25 10.58 7.30 14.91
C ARG A 25 9.98 5.96 15.32
N ASP A 26 10.64 4.87 14.89
CA ASP A 26 10.29 3.49 15.23
C ASP A 26 11.12 2.95 16.42
N ASP A 27 11.91 3.80 17.08
CA ASP A 27 12.66 3.45 18.32
C ASP A 27 11.77 3.38 19.58
N LEU A 28 10.44 3.41 19.42
CA LEU A 28 9.48 3.20 20.50
C LEU A 28 9.12 1.72 20.71
N ASP A 29 9.89 0.78 20.16
CA ASP A 29 9.69 -0.66 20.37
C ASP A 29 10.50 -1.23 21.53
N GLY A 30 10.72 -0.40 22.55
CA GLY A 30 11.22 -0.86 23.84
C GLY A 30 10.20 -1.81 24.47
N ALA A 31 10.52 -3.11 24.43
CA ALA A 31 9.97 -4.20 25.22
C ALA A 31 8.89 -5.13 24.61
N THR A 32 8.64 -5.13 23.30
CA THR A 32 7.87 -6.24 22.69
C THR A 32 8.82 -7.33 22.20
N GLN A 33 8.96 -8.44 22.92
CA GLN A 33 9.67 -9.62 22.41
C GLN A 33 8.81 -10.31 21.34
N SER A 34 9.01 -9.96 20.07
CA SER A 34 8.44 -10.74 18.97
C SER A 34 9.24 -12.02 18.76
N THR A 35 8.54 -13.10 18.44
CA THR A 35 9.14 -14.40 18.07
C THR A 35 8.78 -14.73 16.62
N ALA A 36 9.63 -15.48 15.92
CA ALA A 36 9.37 -15.88 14.54
C ALA A 36 8.01 -16.61 14.41
N GLY A 37 7.74 -17.57 15.30
CA GLY A 37 6.45 -18.26 15.33
C GLY A 37 5.25 -17.34 15.63
N GLY A 38 5.44 -16.29 16.44
CA GLY A 38 4.40 -15.28 16.67
C GLY A 38 4.10 -14.47 15.40
N LEU A 39 5.14 -14.04 14.69
CA LEU A 39 5.01 -13.29 13.44
C LEU A 39 4.40 -14.13 12.32
N VAL A 40 4.79 -15.40 12.20
CA VAL A 40 4.18 -16.37 11.25
C VAL A 40 2.67 -16.44 11.47
N ARG A 41 2.24 -16.74 12.71
CA ARG A 41 0.81 -16.86 13.02
C ARG A 41 0.05 -15.56 12.75
N LEU A 42 0.63 -14.43 13.15
CA LEU A 42 0.03 -13.12 12.93
C LEU A 42 -0.12 -12.83 11.43
N ALA A 43 0.91 -13.07 10.63
CA ALA A 43 0.88 -12.88 9.19
C ALA A 43 -0.18 -13.77 8.52
N SER A 44 -0.28 -15.05 8.92
CA SER A 44 -1.30 -15.98 8.39
C SER A 44 -2.73 -15.52 8.72
N VAL A 45 -2.99 -15.06 9.94
CA VAL A 45 -4.32 -14.54 10.34
C VAL A 45 -4.68 -13.31 9.51
N ILE A 46 -3.75 -12.36 9.38
CA ILE A 46 -3.97 -11.14 8.59
C ILE A 46 -4.19 -11.48 7.11
N ALA A 47 -3.47 -12.46 6.56
CA ALA A 47 -3.65 -12.93 5.19
C ALA A 47 -5.07 -13.49 4.98
N GLY A 48 -5.60 -14.23 5.95
CA GLY A 48 -7.00 -14.67 5.96
C GLY A 48 -7.98 -13.50 5.91
N LEU A 49 -7.84 -12.54 6.83
CA LEU A 49 -8.68 -11.35 6.90
C LEU A 49 -8.59 -10.48 5.62
N ALA A 50 -7.43 -10.41 4.98
CA ALA A 50 -7.24 -9.72 3.71
C ALA A 50 -8.01 -10.38 2.57
N ARG A 51 -8.00 -11.73 2.50
CA ARG A 51 -8.77 -12.50 1.51
C ARG A 51 -10.28 -12.35 1.71
N GLU A 52 -10.73 -12.29 2.96
CA GLU A 52 -12.12 -12.02 3.33
C GLU A 52 -12.54 -10.56 3.06
N GLY A 53 -11.59 -9.68 2.73
CA GLY A 53 -11.84 -8.28 2.43
C GLY A 53 -12.20 -7.42 3.65
N VAL A 54 -11.92 -7.92 4.85
CA VAL A 54 -12.17 -7.23 6.13
C VAL A 54 -11.13 -6.13 6.39
N ILE A 55 -9.95 -6.25 5.78
CA ILE A 55 -8.84 -5.30 5.93
C ILE A 55 -8.88 -4.23 4.84
N ASP A 56 -8.78 -2.97 5.26
CA ASP A 56 -8.50 -1.83 4.37
C ASP A 56 -7.10 -1.94 3.77
N THR A 57 -6.98 -1.71 2.46
CA THR A 57 -5.73 -1.99 1.71
C THR A 57 -4.59 -1.06 2.11
N ARG A 58 -4.89 0.19 2.51
CA ARG A 58 -3.87 1.14 2.98
C ARG A 58 -3.36 0.77 4.37
N PHE A 59 -4.28 0.37 5.25
CA PHE A 59 -3.92 -0.15 6.57
C PHE A 59 -3.08 -1.43 6.43
N GLY A 60 -3.52 -2.38 5.59
CA GLY A 60 -2.81 -3.62 5.31
C GLY A 60 -1.37 -3.40 4.83
N ALA A 61 -1.16 -2.47 3.89
CA ALA A 61 0.18 -2.14 3.40
C ALA A 61 1.11 -1.57 4.49
N LYS A 62 0.57 -0.73 5.40
CA LYS A 62 1.35 -0.21 6.53
C LYS A 62 1.69 -1.30 7.54
N LEU A 63 0.73 -2.18 7.83
CA LEU A 63 0.91 -3.30 8.74
C LEU A 63 1.97 -4.27 8.20
N PHE A 64 1.90 -4.62 6.92
CA PHE A 64 2.91 -5.44 6.25
C PHE A 64 4.32 -4.85 6.39
N LYS A 65 4.49 -3.55 6.12
CA LYS A 65 5.80 -2.88 6.30
C LYS A 65 6.34 -3.00 7.73
N ARG A 66 5.47 -2.92 8.74
CA ARG A 66 5.88 -3.09 10.14
C ARG A 66 6.26 -4.54 10.44
N LEU A 67 5.51 -5.50 9.94
CA LEU A 67 5.81 -6.93 10.11
C LEU A 67 7.10 -7.34 9.39
N ASP A 68 7.38 -6.80 8.20
CA ASP A 68 8.63 -7.04 7.48
C ASP A 68 9.84 -6.51 8.27
N LYS A 69 9.74 -5.28 8.83
CA LYS A 69 10.79 -4.75 9.72
C LYS A 69 10.99 -5.65 10.93
N GLU A 70 9.90 -6.11 11.56
CA GLU A 70 9.99 -6.97 12.73
C GLU A 70 10.57 -8.35 12.41
N ALA A 71 10.21 -8.94 11.28
CA ALA A 71 10.79 -10.20 10.83
C ALA A 71 12.29 -10.07 10.54
N ARG A 72 12.74 -8.93 10.00
CA ARG A 72 14.17 -8.64 9.84
C ARG A 72 14.87 -8.48 11.19
N ARG A 73 14.24 -7.83 12.16
CA ARG A 73 14.78 -7.70 13.54
C ARG A 73 14.91 -9.07 14.19
N VAL A 74 13.85 -9.89 14.17
CA VAL A 74 13.86 -11.24 14.74
C VAL A 74 14.88 -12.14 14.07
N SER A 75 15.02 -12.08 12.74
CA SER A 75 16.00 -12.90 12.01
C SER A 75 17.45 -12.44 12.16
N ALA A 76 17.71 -11.15 12.43
CA ALA A 76 19.06 -10.61 12.57
C ALA A 76 19.56 -10.42 14.02
N GLN A 77 18.66 -10.20 14.98
CA GLN A 77 18.98 -9.78 16.35
C GLN A 77 18.49 -10.74 17.44
N GLY A 78 17.91 -11.90 17.08
CA GLY A 78 17.53 -12.95 18.03
C GLY A 78 18.74 -13.54 18.75
N GLY A 79 18.59 -13.90 20.04
CA GLY A 79 19.68 -14.47 20.84
C GLY A 79 20.30 -15.73 20.23
N ALA A 80 19.50 -16.53 19.51
CA ALA A 80 19.98 -17.56 18.59
C ALA A 80 19.46 -17.22 17.18
N PRO A 81 20.29 -17.39 16.12
CA PRO A 81 19.82 -17.27 14.75
C PRO A 81 18.73 -18.31 14.49
N LEU A 82 17.71 -17.91 13.71
CA LEU A 82 16.67 -18.83 13.24
C LEU A 82 17.31 -19.91 12.37
N ASP A 83 16.78 -21.14 12.46
CA ASP A 83 17.14 -22.17 11.51
C ASP A 83 16.52 -21.89 10.11
N GLU A 84 16.94 -22.65 9.10
CA GLU A 84 16.49 -22.46 7.72
C GLU A 84 14.96 -22.67 7.57
N ASP A 85 14.39 -23.60 8.34
CA ASP A 85 12.95 -23.91 8.29
C ASP A 85 12.13 -22.78 8.93
N GLU A 86 12.56 -22.26 10.07
CA GLU A 86 11.98 -21.10 10.75
C GLU A 86 12.06 -19.84 9.89
N GLN A 87 13.20 -19.62 9.25
CA GLN A 87 13.40 -18.47 8.35
C GLN A 87 12.52 -18.58 7.10
N SER A 88 12.47 -19.76 6.50
CA SER A 88 11.60 -20.06 5.35
C SER A 88 10.12 -19.88 5.71
N ALA A 89 9.69 -20.40 6.86
CA ALA A 89 8.32 -20.24 7.34
C ALA A 89 7.95 -18.77 7.58
N LEU A 90 8.85 -18.00 8.20
CA LEU A 90 8.63 -16.58 8.48
C LEU A 90 8.45 -15.75 7.20
N PHE A 91 9.39 -15.86 6.27
CA PHE A 91 9.33 -15.09 5.02
C PHE A 91 8.29 -15.64 4.04
N GLY A 92 8.00 -16.95 4.08
CA GLY A 92 6.89 -17.55 3.37
C GLY A 92 5.55 -16.98 3.81
N ALA A 93 5.28 -16.93 5.11
CA ALA A 93 4.05 -16.36 5.65
C ALA A 93 3.89 -14.86 5.32
N LEU A 94 5.00 -14.09 5.34
CA LEU A 94 4.99 -12.69 4.91
C LEU A 94 4.73 -12.54 3.41
N GLY A 95 5.29 -13.42 2.57
CA GLY A 95 5.03 -13.44 1.13
C GLY A 95 3.55 -13.72 0.82
N GLU A 96 2.93 -14.67 1.54
CA GLU A 96 1.50 -14.94 1.43
C GLU A 96 0.63 -13.74 1.83
N LEU A 97 1.02 -13.04 2.89
CA LEU A 97 0.35 -11.83 3.34
C LEU A 97 0.44 -10.71 2.28
N ASP A 98 1.63 -10.44 1.74
CA ASP A 98 1.80 -9.44 0.67
C ASP A 98 0.94 -9.78 -0.56
N LEU A 99 0.95 -11.04 -0.99
CA LEU A 99 0.12 -11.50 -2.08
C LEU A 99 -1.37 -11.28 -1.81
N ALA A 100 -1.85 -11.66 -0.63
CA ALA A 100 -3.26 -11.48 -0.24
C ALA A 100 -3.68 -10.00 -0.26
N LEU A 101 -2.82 -9.10 0.25
CA LEU A 101 -3.09 -7.67 0.25
C LEU A 101 -3.15 -7.09 -1.17
N ARG A 102 -2.23 -7.49 -2.06
CA ARG A 102 -2.24 -7.06 -3.47
C ARG A 102 -3.45 -7.58 -4.22
N GLN A 103 -3.84 -8.83 -3.99
CA GLN A 103 -5.05 -9.40 -4.58
C GLN A 103 -6.30 -8.65 -4.11
N ARG A 104 -6.37 -8.27 -2.83
CA ARG A 104 -7.48 -7.49 -2.30
C ARG A 104 -7.54 -6.09 -2.90
N ASP A 105 -6.39 -5.43 -3.05
CA ASP A 105 -6.30 -4.13 -3.70
C ASP A 105 -6.76 -4.18 -5.16
N ALA A 106 -6.28 -5.17 -5.92
CA ALA A 106 -6.72 -5.41 -7.29
C ALA A 106 -8.23 -5.67 -7.38
N ALA A 107 -8.79 -6.50 -6.49
CA ALA A 107 -10.22 -6.77 -6.45
C ALA A 107 -11.04 -5.49 -6.17
N SER A 108 -10.58 -4.66 -5.23
CA SER A 108 -11.20 -3.36 -4.93
C SER A 108 -11.22 -2.43 -6.15
N LEU A 109 -10.14 -2.41 -6.93
CA LEU A 109 -10.07 -1.61 -8.16
C LEU A 109 -11.00 -2.13 -9.25
N VAL A 110 -11.13 -3.45 -9.41
CA VAL A 110 -12.08 -4.06 -10.35
C VAL A 110 -13.52 -3.71 -9.97
N GLU A 111 -13.87 -3.84 -8.70
CA GLU A 111 -15.21 -3.50 -8.19
C GLU A 111 -15.54 -2.01 -8.38
N ALA A 112 -14.59 -1.12 -8.07
CA ALA A 112 -14.75 0.31 -8.30
C ALA A 112 -14.96 0.62 -9.79
N ASN A 113 -14.19 0.00 -10.69
CA ASN A 113 -14.33 0.18 -12.12
C ASN A 113 -15.68 -0.34 -12.65
N ALA A 114 -16.17 -1.48 -12.16
CA ALA A 114 -17.49 -2.00 -12.52
C ALA A 114 -18.60 -1.02 -12.15
N ARG A 115 -18.57 -0.50 -10.91
CA ARG A 115 -19.53 0.51 -10.42
C ARG A 115 -19.50 1.81 -11.22
N LEU A 116 -18.32 2.21 -11.73
CA LEU A 116 -18.20 3.39 -12.60
C LEU A 116 -18.91 3.18 -13.94
N ARG A 117 -18.69 2.02 -14.59
CA ARG A 117 -19.33 1.68 -15.87
C ARG A 117 -20.86 1.61 -15.75
N GLU A 118 -21.36 0.98 -14.68
CA GLU A 118 -22.81 0.92 -14.40
C GLU A 118 -23.43 2.33 -14.27
N ARG A 119 -22.73 3.25 -13.60
CA ARG A 119 -23.18 4.65 -13.44
C ARG A 119 -23.17 5.41 -14.77
N GLU A 120 -22.13 5.22 -15.58
CA GLU A 120 -22.03 5.83 -16.91
C GLU A 120 -23.16 5.35 -17.84
N GLU A 121 -23.41 4.04 -17.89
CA GLU A 121 -24.49 3.43 -18.68
C GLU A 121 -25.88 3.89 -18.24
N ALA A 122 -26.12 4.01 -16.92
CA ALA A 122 -27.37 4.55 -16.38
C ALA A 122 -27.58 6.04 -16.71
N SER A 123 -26.49 6.83 -16.78
CA SER A 123 -26.55 8.25 -17.14
C SER A 123 -26.80 8.49 -18.64
N GLY A 124 -26.31 7.59 -19.51
CA GLY A 124 -26.50 7.67 -20.96
C GLY A 124 -27.96 7.47 -21.40
N LYS A 125 -28.71 6.59 -20.73
CA LYS A 125 -30.14 6.38 -21.02
C LYS A 125 -31.02 7.59 -20.72
N ARG A 126 -30.60 8.49 -19.83
CA ARG A 126 -31.40 9.63 -19.37
C ARG A 126 -31.26 10.89 -20.23
N ARG A 127 -30.35 10.90 -21.21
CA ARG A 127 -30.08 12.06 -22.09
C ARG A 127 -30.70 11.98 -23.48
N LYS A 128 -31.44 10.92 -23.84
CA LYS A 128 -32.05 10.76 -25.18
C LYS A 128 -33.57 10.94 -25.25
N SER A 129 -34.17 11.64 -24.30
CA SER A 129 -35.61 11.97 -24.32
C SER A 129 -35.85 13.45 -24.06
N LYS A 130 -35.49 14.32 -25.02
CA LYS A 130 -36.12 15.64 -25.13
C LYS A 130 -36.28 16.05 -26.60
N LYS A 131 -37.46 15.69 -27.11
CA LYS A 131 -38.34 16.48 -27.99
C LYS A 131 -37.82 16.80 -29.40
N ASP A 132 -38.03 15.84 -30.30
CA ASP A 132 -38.63 16.16 -31.61
C ASP A 132 -40.15 16.14 -31.42
N SER A 133 -40.79 17.30 -31.58
CA SER A 133 -42.18 17.50 -32.04
C SER A 133 -42.65 18.90 -31.61
N ASP A 134 -42.65 19.86 -32.52
CA ASP A 134 -43.90 20.51 -32.96
C ASP A 134 -43.67 21.31 -34.24
N ALA A 135 -44.78 21.45 -34.98
CA ALA A 135 -44.96 21.89 -36.36
C ALA A 135 -44.28 23.20 -36.81
#